data_AF-A0A0F9EK07-F1
#
_entry.id   AF-A0A0F9EK07-F1
#
_cell.length_a   1.000
_cell.length_b   1.000
_cell.length_c   1.000
_cell.angle_alpha   90.00
_cell.angle_beta   90.00
_cell.angle_gamma   90.00
#
_symmetry.space_group_name_H-M   'P 1'
#
loop_
_entity.id
_entity.type
_entity.pdbx_description
1 polymer ?
#
loop_
_entity_poly.entity_id
_entity_poly.type
_entity_poly.pdbx_seq_one_letter_code
_entity_poly.pdbx_strand_id
1 'polypeptide(L)'
;MAWSDQTKEALQKWLGPETWYKEHPLDDARFSVFVASVWNDQHSIWDEPRTREIITQEAIQLHSECDEDQAKKVAEGRVSKGTAILDFLSHVRDEGQFTLLSPPGARDWR
;
A
#
# COMPACT_ATOMS: atom_id res chain seq x y z
N MET A 1 8.57 -3.92 12.01
CA MET A 1 8.02 -4.63 10.84
C MET A 1 9.08 -4.71 9.77
N ALA A 2 9.30 -5.88 9.21
CA ALA A 2 10.15 -6.03 8.03
C ALA A 2 9.22 -6.38 6.87
N TRP A 3 9.01 -5.44 5.95
CA TRP A 3 8.34 -5.71 4.68
C TRP A 3 9.24 -6.59 3.81
N SER A 4 8.62 -7.52 3.08
CA SER A 4 9.31 -8.33 2.08
C SER A 4 9.89 -7.43 0.98
N ASP A 5 10.86 -7.95 0.23
CA ASP A 5 11.43 -7.21 -0.89
C ASP A 5 10.39 -6.93 -1.98
N GLN A 6 9.39 -7.81 -2.12
CA GLN A 6 8.23 -7.58 -2.99
C GLN A 6 7.42 -6.37 -2.55
N THR A 7 7.14 -6.23 -1.25
CA THR A 7 6.40 -5.07 -0.71
C THR A 7 7.20 -3.76 -0.89
N LYS A 8 8.52 -3.81 -0.70
CA LYS A 8 9.39 -2.65 -0.97
C LYS A 8 9.43 -2.29 -2.46
N GLU A 9 9.48 -3.28 -3.35
CA GLU A 9 9.43 -3.06 -4.79
C GLU A 9 8.08 -2.45 -5.21
N ALA A 10 6.97 -2.92 -4.63
CA ALA A 10 5.65 -2.35 -4.88
C ALA A 10 5.56 -0.88 -4.42
N LEU A 11 6.15 -0.55 -3.27
CA LEU A 11 6.27 0.82 -2.79
C LEU A 11 7.05 1.70 -3.78
N GLN A 12 8.22 1.24 -4.23
CA GLN A 12 9.03 1.99 -5.19
C GLN A 12 8.33 2.15 -6.54
N LYS A 13 7.60 1.14 -7.02
CA LYS A 13 6.81 1.24 -8.26
C LYS A 13 5.68 2.26 -8.15
N TRP A 14 5.08 2.41 -6.97
CA TRP A 14 4.07 3.42 -6.74
C TRP A 14 4.66 4.83 -6.61
N LEU A 15 5.74 5.00 -5.85
CA LEU A 15 6.33 6.30 -5.58
C LEU A 15 7.21 6.82 -6.72
N GLY A 16 7.86 5.96 -7.49
CA GLY A 16 8.85 6.37 -8.50
C GLY A 16 8.40 7.30 -9.64
N PRO A 17 7.13 7.28 -10.12
CA PRO A 17 6.67 8.23 -11.13
C PRO A 17 6.44 9.64 -10.54
N GLU A 18 6.82 10.69 -11.27
CA GLU A 18 6.58 12.11 -10.93
C GLU A 18 5.09 12.49 -10.69
N THR A 19 4.17 11.58 -10.96
CA THR A 19 2.73 11.77 -10.77
C THR A 19 2.19 11.05 -9.52
N TRP A 20 3.04 10.41 -8.71
CA TRP A 20 2.65 9.58 -7.56
C TRP A 20 1.69 10.28 -6.59
N TYR A 21 1.81 11.62 -6.47
CA TYR A 21 0.98 12.48 -5.63
C TYR A 21 -0.33 12.95 -6.27
N LYS A 22 -0.57 12.70 -7.57
CA LYS A 22 -1.66 13.32 -8.35
C LYS A 22 -2.96 12.50 -8.41
N GLU A 23 -3.17 11.52 -7.52
CA GLU A 23 -4.36 10.63 -7.54
C GLU A 23 -4.72 10.12 -8.95
N HIS A 24 -3.71 9.89 -9.79
CA HIS A 24 -3.92 9.42 -11.16
C HIS A 24 -4.31 7.93 -11.13
N PRO A 25 -5.23 7.45 -11.98
CA PRO A 25 -5.72 6.06 -11.92
C PRO A 25 -4.62 4.98 -11.93
N LEU A 26 -3.53 5.22 -12.68
CA LEU A 26 -2.38 4.31 -12.71
C LEU A 26 -1.62 4.27 -11.37
N ASP A 27 -1.47 5.41 -10.71
CA ASP A 27 -0.75 5.50 -9.44
C ASP A 27 -1.63 4.99 -8.29
N ASP A 28 -2.95 5.17 -8.39
CA ASP A 28 -3.92 4.54 -7.51
C ASP A 28 -3.88 3.01 -7.60
N ALA A 29 -3.77 2.46 -8.81
CA ALA A 29 -3.62 1.01 -8.98
C ALA A 29 -2.30 0.50 -8.36
N ARG A 30 -1.18 1.23 -8.56
CA ARG A 30 0.12 0.88 -7.95
C ARG A 30 0.07 0.97 -6.42
N PHE A 31 -0.57 2.01 -5.89
CA PHE A 31 -0.81 2.16 -4.46
C PHE A 31 -1.61 0.97 -3.91
N SER A 32 -2.71 0.57 -4.57
CA SER A 32 -3.48 -0.60 -4.14
C SER A 32 -2.67 -1.89 -4.15
N VAL A 33 -1.77 -2.09 -5.13
CA VAL A 33 -0.85 -3.23 -5.15
C VAL A 33 0.12 -3.20 -3.96
N PHE A 34 0.66 -2.04 -3.63
CA PHE A 34 1.49 -1.88 -2.43
C PHE A 34 0.73 -2.25 -1.15
N VAL A 35 -0.50 -1.73 -0.98
CA VAL A 35 -1.35 -2.05 0.18
C VAL A 35 -1.65 -3.55 0.27
N ALA A 36 -2.01 -4.18 -0.85
CA ALA A 36 -2.23 -5.62 -0.90
C ALA A 36 -0.96 -6.42 -0.55
N SER A 37 0.23 -5.93 -0.93
CA SER A 37 1.50 -6.58 -0.59
C SER A 37 1.81 -6.48 0.91
N VAL A 38 1.55 -5.32 1.53
CA VAL A 38 1.64 -5.16 2.99
C VAL A 38 0.69 -6.14 3.68
N TRP A 39 -0.55 -6.25 3.21
CA TRP A 39 -1.51 -7.20 3.77
C TRP A 39 -1.03 -8.63 3.63
N ASN A 40 -0.41 -8.99 2.50
CA ASN A 40 0.14 -10.33 2.31
C ASN A 40 1.28 -10.63 3.29
N ASP A 41 2.12 -9.64 3.62
CA ASP A 41 3.22 -9.82 4.57
C ASP A 41 2.73 -9.92 6.03
N GLN A 42 1.68 -9.18 6.40
CA GLN A 42 1.31 -8.96 7.80
C GLN A 42 -0.06 -9.53 8.19
N HIS A 43 -0.93 -9.76 7.21
CA HIS A 43 -2.33 -10.17 7.35
C HIS A 43 -3.10 -9.39 8.41
N SER A 44 -2.80 -8.10 8.53
CA SER A 44 -3.34 -7.23 9.56
C SER A 44 -3.23 -5.78 9.10
N ILE A 45 -3.76 -4.88 9.92
CA ILE A 45 -3.60 -3.45 9.74
C ILE A 45 -2.15 -3.07 10.07
N TRP A 46 -1.53 -2.25 9.22
CA TRP A 46 -0.19 -1.73 9.45
C TRP A 46 -0.14 -0.74 10.63
N ASP A 47 1.07 -0.44 11.10
CA ASP A 47 1.31 0.69 12.00
C ASP A 47 1.26 1.98 11.17
N GLU A 48 0.19 2.77 11.33
CA GLU A 48 -0.03 3.99 10.54
C GLU A 48 1.10 5.02 10.70
N PRO A 49 1.48 5.48 11.92
CA PRO A 49 2.59 6.41 12.10
C PRO A 49 3.87 5.96 11.38
N ARG A 50 4.25 4.69 11.58
CA ARG A 50 5.45 4.13 10.96
C ARG A 50 5.34 4.06 9.44
N THR A 51 4.18 3.69 8.92
CA THR A 51 3.96 3.58 7.48
C THR A 51 4.00 4.96 6.81
N ARG A 52 3.41 5.98 7.44
CA ARG A 52 3.50 7.38 6.97
C ARG A 52 4.95 7.85 6.89
N GLU A 53 5.75 7.54 7.92
CA GLU A 53 7.17 7.88 7.95
C GLU A 53 7.94 7.21 6.80
N ILE A 54 7.74 5.91 6.59
CA ILE A 54 8.42 5.17 5.50
C ILE A 54 8.03 5.74 4.13
N ILE A 55 6.74 5.95 3.86
CA ILE A 55 6.27 6.51 2.58
C ILE A 55 6.88 7.90 2.35
N THR A 56 6.91 8.75 3.39
CA THR A 56 7.49 10.09 3.31
C THR A 56 8.98 10.04 2.98
N GLN A 57 9.74 9.21 3.70
CA GLN A 57 11.18 9.07 3.51
C GLN A 57 11.52 8.52 2.12
N GLU A 58 10.83 7.49 1.66
CA GLU A 58 11.05 6.91 0.33
C GLU A 58 10.69 7.91 -0.78
N ALA A 59 9.62 8.68 -0.62
CA ALA A 59 9.26 9.71 -1.60
C ALA A 59 10.34 10.79 -1.72
N ILE A 60 10.91 11.25 -0.60
CA ILE A 60 11.99 12.24 -0.58
C ILE A 60 13.29 11.67 -1.14
N GLN A 61 13.58 10.40 -0.88
CA GLN A 61 14.76 9.73 -1.45
C GLN A 61 14.66 9.57 -2.97
N LEU A 62 13.47 9.25 -3.49
CA LEU A 62 13.23 9.09 -4.92
C LEU A 62 13.15 10.43 -5.66
N HIS A 63 12.68 11.49 -4.99
CA HIS A 63 12.48 12.80 -5.57
C HIS A 63 13.16 13.86 -4.69
N SER A 64 14.41 14.20 -4.97
CA SER A 64 15.20 15.14 -4.17
C SER A 64 14.64 16.57 -4.11
N GLU A 65 13.78 16.93 -5.07
CA GLU A 65 13.10 18.23 -5.12
C GLU A 65 11.72 18.21 -4.42
N CYS A 66 11.32 17.05 -3.87
CA CYS A 66 10.04 16.90 -3.20
C CYS A 66 10.00 17.69 -1.89
N ASP A 67 8.96 18.52 -1.75
CA ASP A 67 8.67 19.22 -0.52
C ASP A 67 8.23 18.22 0.57
N GLU A 68 8.92 18.23 1.70
CA GLU A 68 8.68 17.27 2.79
C GLU A 68 7.26 17.39 3.36
N ASP A 69 6.71 18.59 3.45
CA ASP A 69 5.36 18.81 3.99
C ASP A 69 4.29 18.31 3.00
N GLN A 70 4.49 18.52 1.70
CA GLN A 70 3.68 17.91 0.66
C GLN A 70 3.75 16.38 0.73
N ALA A 71 4.94 15.81 0.88
CA ALA A 71 5.12 14.37 0.98
C ALA A 71 4.37 13.78 2.19
N LYS A 72 4.49 14.42 3.35
CA LYS A 72 3.76 14.03 4.58
C LYS A 72 2.25 14.06 4.37
N LYS A 73 1.73 15.11 3.73
CA LYS A 73 0.29 15.26 3.48
C LYS A 73 -0.24 14.17 2.55
N VAL A 74 0.50 13.84 1.50
CA VAL A 74 0.12 12.74 0.59
C VAL A 74 0.22 11.40 1.32
N ALA A 75 1.28 11.17 2.10
CA ALA A 75 1.46 9.96 2.89
C ALA A 75 0.32 9.77 3.90
N GLU A 76 -0.12 10.83 4.57
CA GLU A 76 -1.26 10.79 5.48
C GLU A 76 -2.56 10.35 4.77
N GLY A 77 -2.93 11.02 3.68
CA GLY A 77 -4.14 10.68 2.94
C GLY A 77 -4.11 9.24 2.38
N ARG A 78 -2.94 8.82 1.88
CA ARG A 78 -2.72 7.48 1.35
C ARG A 78 -2.75 6.43 2.45
N VAL A 79 -2.14 6.67 3.60
CA VAL A 79 -2.19 5.72 4.72
C VAL A 79 -3.62 5.54 5.21
N SER A 80 -4.41 6.60 5.37
CA SER A 80 -5.82 6.46 5.75
C SER A 80 -6.62 5.63 4.73
N LYS A 81 -6.41 5.86 3.42
CA LYS A 81 -7.04 5.05 2.35
C LYS A 81 -6.58 3.60 2.39
N GLY A 82 -5.29 3.36 2.62
CA GLY A 82 -4.71 2.02 2.70
C GLY A 82 -5.21 1.26 3.91
N THR A 83 -5.35 1.90 5.08
CA THR A 83 -5.95 1.29 6.27
C THR A 83 -7.35 0.77 5.98
N ALA A 84 -8.20 1.54 5.28
CA ALA A 84 -9.54 1.07 4.92
C ALA A 84 -9.53 -0.16 4.01
N ILE A 85 -8.56 -0.26 3.09
CA ILE A 85 -8.37 -1.45 2.24
C ILE A 85 -7.87 -2.63 3.08
N LEU A 86 -6.90 -2.42 3.98
CA LEU A 86 -6.38 -3.46 4.86
C LEU A 86 -7.46 -4.01 5.81
N ASP A 87 -8.30 -3.13 6.35
CA ASP A 87 -9.41 -3.48 7.21
C ASP A 87 -10.43 -4.35 6.45
N PHE A 88 -10.82 -3.92 5.23
CA PHE A 88 -11.65 -4.72 4.34
C PHE A 88 -11.05 -6.11 4.05
N LEU A 89 -9.78 -6.17 3.65
CA LEU A 89 -9.11 -7.44 3.35
C LEU A 89 -9.01 -8.33 4.59
N SER A 90 -8.75 -7.77 5.77
CA SER A 90 -8.71 -8.55 7.01
C SER A 90 -10.09 -9.11 7.35
N HIS A 91 -11.14 -8.30 7.23
CA HIS A 91 -12.51 -8.74 7.47
C HIS A 91 -12.98 -9.85 6.52
N VAL A 92 -12.71 -9.73 5.21
CA VAL A 92 -13.07 -10.76 4.22
C VAL A 92 -12.35 -12.08 4.50
N ARG A 93 -11.12 -12.03 5.05
CA ARG A 93 -10.36 -13.23 5.44
C ARG A 93 -10.95 -13.86 6.68
N ASP A 94 -11.26 -13.07 7.69
CA ASP A 94 -11.79 -13.57 8.96
C ASP A 94 -13.17 -14.24 8.77
N GLU A 95 -13.97 -13.73 7.83
CA GLU A 95 -15.25 -14.33 7.42
C GLU A 95 -15.08 -15.53 6.45
N GLY A 96 -13.86 -15.87 6.05
CA GLY A 96 -13.58 -16.98 5.11
C GLY A 96 -14.12 -16.74 3.69
N GLN A 97 -14.36 -15.48 3.31
CA GLN A 97 -15.05 -15.11 2.07
C GLN A 97 -14.13 -14.79 0.89
N PHE A 98 -12.81 -14.92 1.03
CA PHE A 98 -11.87 -14.72 -0.09
C PHE A 98 -12.15 -15.64 -1.29
N THR A 99 -12.78 -16.79 -1.06
CA THR A 99 -13.23 -17.71 -2.12
C THR A 99 -14.19 -17.05 -3.11
N LEU A 100 -14.93 -16.00 -2.71
CA LEU A 100 -15.80 -15.21 -3.58
C LEU A 100 -15.03 -14.22 -4.48
N LEU A 101 -13.79 -13.88 -4.10
CA LEU A 101 -12.91 -12.99 -4.86
C LEU A 101 -12.00 -13.78 -5.82
N SER A 102 -11.89 -15.09 -5.62
CA SER A 102 -11.14 -15.98 -6.50
C SER A 102 -11.97 -16.34 -7.75
N PRO A 103 -11.41 -16.24 -8.97
CA PRO A 103 -12.07 -16.81 -10.14
C PRO A 103 -12.24 -18.33 -9.95
N PRO A 104 -13.30 -18.94 -10.53
CA PRO A 104 -13.53 -20.37 -10.39
C PRO A 104 -12.29 -21.17 -10.82
N GLY A 105 -11.67 -21.91 -9.89
CA GLY A 105 -10.49 -22.74 -10.14
C GLY A 105 -9.13 -22.15 -9.74
N ALA A 106 -9.07 -20.94 -9.17
CA ALA A 106 -7.84 -20.46 -8.53
C ALA A 106 -7.62 -21.20 -7.19
N ARG A 107 -6.44 -21.83 -7.02
CA ARG A 107 -6.07 -22.53 -5.78
C ARG A 107 -6.01 -21.56 -4.61
N ASP A 108 -6.40 -22.07 -3.44
CA ASP A 108 -6.38 -21.36 -2.16
C ASP A 108 -5.08 -20.56 -1.97
N TRP A 109 -5.23 -19.26 -1.71
CA TRP A 109 -4.17 -18.39 -1.24
C TRP A 109 -3.78 -18.87 0.16
N ARG A 110 -2.76 -19.72 0.23
CA ARG A 110 -2.16 -20.24 1.46
C ARG A 110 -1.12 -19.29 2.01
#